data_AF-A0A2T0WN29-F1
#
_entry.id   AF-A0A2T0WN29-F1
#
_cell.length_a   1.000
_cell.length_b   1.000
_cell.length_c   1.000
_cell.angle_alpha   90.00
_cell.angle_beta   90.00
_cell.angle_gamma   90.00
#
_symmetry.space_group_name_H-M   'P 1'
#
loop_
_entity.id
_entity.type
_entity.pdbx_description
1 polymer ?
#
loop_
_entity_poly.entity_id
_entity_poly.type
_entity_poly.pdbx_seq_one_letter_code
_entity_poly.pdbx_strand_id
1 'polypeptide(L)'
;MIDTIPTDKNKLLESLKSCSNPYILFQVNKILQREKHLEEMNAIAKDFPMFLEDDVPRDMSINTKERTPADSILAKYENIMTPIMYGLGLFMLVLAAALINLMANEGENITVAIFQSKVAALYLILWIIFLLEFVLMLIVKKRSKVSISKTLLLGRAQALLFPPVRMGARNLLAPDLQWIPFLGWSYRNEGMLKFLKEKFSIPMVVIALLILPVLIIEWKFYEEVENYLQTDLSFVLDLTQGFIWLAFAFEFILMVSVSREKIEYIQKNWIDLLIILLPFIAFVRTMRIIKVARLSQLARGYKLRGLLMKARQGLFFAGFFYRILTLKNYQMKTLKKKLDKNLKEREVLEEELIQLYRIINKKTLE
;
A
#
# COMPACT_ATOMS: atom_id res chain seq x y z
N MET A 1 30.94 5.04 3.36
CA MET A 1 31.73 6.15 3.94
C MET A 1 31.11 6.48 5.28
N ILE A 2 31.46 5.66 6.26
CA ILE A 2 31.13 5.82 7.67
C ILE A 2 32.47 6.24 8.25
N ASP A 3 32.67 7.53 8.41
CA ASP A 3 33.73 8.11 9.23
C ASP A 3 33.47 9.61 9.29
N THR A 4 33.56 10.15 10.51
CA THR A 4 33.50 11.58 10.85
C THR A 4 32.10 12.21 10.90
N ILE A 5 31.40 12.03 12.02
CA ILE A 5 30.95 13.25 12.72
C ILE A 5 32.25 14.03 12.96
N PRO A 6 32.44 15.25 12.43
CA PRO A 6 33.67 15.96 12.69
C PRO A 6 33.73 16.27 14.19
N THR A 7 34.48 15.45 14.93
CA THR A 7 35.08 15.79 16.22
C THR A 7 35.89 17.09 16.11
N ASP A 8 36.21 17.51 14.89
CA ASP A 8 36.71 18.84 14.55
C ASP A 8 35.58 19.88 14.45
N LYS A 9 35.30 20.55 15.58
CA LYS A 9 34.52 21.80 15.65
C LYS A 9 34.87 22.77 14.50
N ASN A 10 36.13 22.78 14.07
CA ASN A 10 36.66 23.60 12.99
C ASN A 10 36.10 23.23 11.61
N LYS A 11 35.96 21.94 11.27
CA LYS A 11 35.37 21.50 9.99
C LYS A 11 33.89 21.84 9.89
N LEU A 12 33.15 21.77 11.01
CA LEU A 12 31.75 22.19 11.09
C LEU A 12 31.60 23.70 10.88
N LEU A 13 32.45 24.50 11.54
CA LEU A 13 32.50 25.95 11.36
C LEU A 13 32.83 26.35 9.91
N GLU A 14 33.77 25.66 9.28
CA GLU A 14 34.12 25.88 7.88
C GLU A 14 32.97 25.51 6.93
N SER A 15 32.33 24.36 7.15
CA SER A 15 31.15 23.92 6.40
C SER A 15 29.98 24.92 6.53
N LEU A 16 29.74 25.45 7.74
CA LEU A 16 28.75 26.49 8.00
C LEU A 16 29.08 27.80 7.28
N LYS A 17 30.35 28.24 7.30
CA LYS A 17 30.80 29.44 6.58
C LYS A 17 30.66 29.29 5.05
N SER A 18 30.86 28.09 4.53
CA SER A 18 30.66 27.78 3.10
C SER A 18 29.21 27.51 2.71
N CYS A 19 28.28 27.40 3.67
CA CYS A 19 26.90 27.03 3.41
C CYS A 19 26.12 28.20 2.79
N SER A 20 25.76 28.07 1.51
CA SER A 20 24.97 29.08 0.79
C SER A 20 23.45 28.89 0.94
N ASN A 21 23.00 27.88 1.68
CA ASN A 21 21.58 27.57 1.84
C ASN A 21 20.95 28.41 2.98
N PRO A 22 20.09 29.40 2.69
CA PRO A 22 19.53 30.30 3.71
C PRO A 22 18.67 29.58 4.74
N TYR A 23 18.05 28.47 4.37
CA TYR A 23 17.19 27.70 5.24
C TYR A 23 17.98 26.98 6.35
N ILE A 24 19.13 26.41 6.00
CA ILE A 24 20.02 25.76 6.97
C ILE A 24 20.58 26.79 7.95
N LEU A 25 21.02 27.96 7.45
CA LEU A 25 21.48 29.05 8.31
C LEU A 25 20.39 29.53 9.28
N PHE A 26 19.14 29.65 8.81
CA PHE A 26 18.00 29.98 9.67
C PHE A 26 17.75 28.93 10.76
N GLN A 27 17.79 27.64 10.41
CA GLN A 27 17.63 26.55 11.38
C GLN A 27 18.72 26.59 12.45
N VAL A 28 19.98 26.76 12.03
CA VAL A 28 21.13 26.84 12.94
C VAL A 28 20.99 28.06 13.86
N ASN A 29 20.59 29.22 13.33
CA ASN A 29 20.34 30.40 14.16
C ASN A 29 19.24 30.16 15.20
N LYS A 30 18.14 29.50 14.81
CA LYS A 30 17.04 29.15 15.73
C LYS A 30 17.49 28.18 16.84
N ILE A 31 18.38 27.25 16.51
CA ILE A 31 19.00 26.34 17.48
C ILE A 31 19.91 27.11 18.44
N LEU A 32 20.77 28.00 17.92
CA LEU A 32 21.70 28.81 18.72
C LEU A 32 20.99 29.78 19.67
N GLN A 33 19.80 30.27 19.33
CA GLN A 33 18.96 31.07 20.24
C GLN A 33 18.56 30.32 21.52
N ARG A 34 18.80 29.00 21.61
CA ARG A 34 18.47 28.13 22.74
C ARG A 34 19.71 27.61 23.46
N GLU A 35 20.75 28.43 23.53
CA GLU A 35 22.05 28.09 24.12
C GLU A 35 21.95 27.35 25.47
N LYS A 36 21.10 27.83 26.38
CA LYS A 36 20.89 27.20 27.69
C LYS A 36 20.37 25.75 27.62
N HIS A 37 19.46 25.44 26.70
CA HIS A 37 18.95 24.07 26.52
C HIS A 37 20.00 23.16 25.88
N LEU A 38 20.85 23.71 25.02
CA LEU A 38 21.92 22.95 24.37
C LEU A 38 23.00 22.51 25.37
N GLU A 39 23.32 23.35 26.36
CA GLU A 39 24.25 22.99 27.43
C GLU A 39 23.73 21.81 28.28
N GLU A 40 22.45 21.85 28.65
CA GLU A 40 21.81 20.79 29.43
C GLU A 40 21.67 19.50 28.61
N MET A 41 21.37 19.61 27.31
CA MET A 41 21.32 18.46 26.41
C MET A 41 22.70 17.83 26.18
N ASN A 42 23.77 18.64 26.14
CA ASN A 42 25.13 18.13 26.09
C ASN A 42 25.50 17.35 27.36
N ALA A 43 25.04 17.79 28.54
CA ALA A 43 25.22 17.03 29.78
C ALA A 43 24.49 15.67 29.70
N ILE A 44 23.23 15.66 29.24
CA ILE A 44 22.45 14.43 29.05
C ILE A 44 23.12 13.49 28.05
N ALA A 45 23.63 14.01 26.93
CA ALA A 45 24.28 13.19 25.89
C ALA A 45 25.60 12.54 26.37
N LYS A 46 26.31 13.18 27.32
CA LYS A 46 27.50 12.58 27.96
C LYS A 46 27.15 11.38 28.83
N ASP A 47 26.04 11.47 29.56
CA ASP A 47 25.59 10.41 30.48
C ASP A 47 24.82 9.30 29.75
N PHE A 48 24.22 9.63 28.60
CA PHE A 48 23.43 8.71 27.78
C PHE A 48 23.90 8.75 26.31
N PRO A 49 24.95 7.98 25.96
CA PRO A 49 25.55 8.01 24.62
C PRO A 49 24.60 7.56 23.49
N MET A 50 23.49 6.90 23.81
CA MET A 50 22.44 6.56 22.83
C MET A 50 21.83 7.78 22.13
N PHE A 51 21.90 8.99 22.71
CA PHE A 51 21.46 10.22 22.04
C PHE A 51 22.43 10.70 20.95
N LEU A 52 23.64 10.14 20.92
CA LEU A 52 24.68 10.41 19.91
C LEU A 52 24.76 9.29 18.86
N GLU A 53 24.03 8.18 19.06
CA GLU A 53 23.89 7.15 18.04
C GLU A 53 23.00 7.71 16.92
N ASP A 54 23.59 7.96 15.75
CA ASP A 54 22.83 8.25 14.55
C ASP A 54 21.95 7.03 14.23
N ASP A 55 20.63 7.21 14.31
CA ASP A 55 19.69 6.27 13.70
C ASP A 55 20.15 6.00 12.26
N VAL A 56 20.18 4.72 11.86
CA VAL A 56 20.61 4.31 10.52
C VAL A 56 19.94 5.21 9.48
N PRO A 57 20.71 5.97 8.67
CA PRO A 57 20.13 6.97 7.79
C PRO A 57 19.07 6.33 6.91
N ARG A 58 17.93 7.04 6.74
CA ARG A 58 16.81 6.57 5.92
C ARG A 58 17.32 6.10 4.57
N ASP A 59 17.22 4.79 4.33
CA ASP A 59 17.67 4.19 3.09
C ASP A 59 16.69 4.53 1.96
N MET A 60 17.10 5.49 1.14
CA MET A 60 16.39 5.97 -0.04
C MET A 60 16.93 5.38 -1.35
N SER A 61 17.86 4.43 -1.29
CA SER A 61 18.45 3.81 -2.48
C SER A 61 17.39 3.00 -3.26
N ILE A 62 17.59 2.81 -4.57
CA ILE A 62 16.69 2.00 -5.39
C ILE A 62 17.50 0.81 -5.90
N ASN A 63 17.43 -0.29 -5.15
CA ASN A 63 18.19 -1.50 -5.45
C ASN A 63 17.26 -2.52 -6.12
N THR A 64 17.54 -2.85 -7.37
CA THR A 64 16.72 -3.73 -8.23
C THR A 64 17.60 -4.82 -8.83
N LYS A 65 16.96 -5.93 -9.24
CA LYS A 65 17.64 -7.13 -9.76
C LYS A 65 18.68 -7.69 -8.80
N GLU A 66 18.38 -7.61 -7.50
CA GLU A 66 19.24 -8.12 -6.46
C GLU A 66 19.39 -9.65 -6.55
N ARG A 67 20.59 -10.13 -6.20
CA ARG A 67 20.85 -11.56 -6.15
C ARG A 67 20.16 -12.15 -4.92
N THR A 68 19.29 -13.11 -5.15
CA THR A 68 18.71 -13.89 -4.06
C THR A 68 19.73 -14.90 -3.53
N PRO A 69 19.66 -15.28 -2.24
CA PRO A 69 20.48 -16.35 -1.71
C PRO A 69 20.28 -17.61 -2.57
N ALA A 70 21.34 -18.24 -3.09
CA ALA A 70 21.21 -19.38 -4.02
C ALA A 70 21.49 -20.73 -3.34
N ASP A 71 21.87 -20.70 -2.07
CA ASP A 71 22.57 -21.81 -1.41
C ASP A 71 21.64 -22.92 -0.94
N SER A 72 20.32 -22.68 -0.91
CA SER A 72 19.33 -23.65 -0.45
C SER A 72 18.30 -24.04 -1.52
N ILE A 73 17.78 -25.27 -1.40
CA ILE A 73 16.70 -25.80 -2.25
C ILE A 73 15.47 -24.88 -2.19
N LEU A 74 15.18 -24.33 -1.01
CA LEU A 74 14.07 -23.40 -0.80
C LEU A 74 14.26 -22.11 -1.60
N ALA A 75 15.49 -21.62 -1.72
CA ALA A 75 15.77 -20.40 -2.47
C ALA A 75 15.59 -20.58 -3.97
N LYS A 76 16.05 -21.73 -4.50
CA LYS A 76 15.84 -22.10 -5.91
C LYS A 76 14.34 -22.23 -6.22
N TYR A 77 13.59 -22.90 -5.35
CA TYR A 77 12.14 -22.99 -5.45
C TYR A 77 11.49 -21.60 -5.48
N GLU A 78 11.86 -20.71 -4.55
CA GLU A 78 11.30 -19.36 -4.47
C GLU A 78 11.60 -18.52 -5.72
N ASN A 79 12.81 -18.61 -6.27
CA ASN A 79 13.19 -17.88 -7.48
C ASN A 79 12.37 -18.29 -8.71
N ILE A 80 12.06 -19.58 -8.85
CA ILE A 80 11.30 -20.11 -9.98
C ILE A 80 9.80 -19.84 -9.79
N MET A 81 9.27 -20.13 -8.60
CA MET A 81 7.83 -20.07 -8.35
C MET A 81 7.30 -18.64 -8.20
N THR A 82 8.09 -17.71 -7.68
CA THR A 82 7.62 -16.34 -7.42
C THR A 82 7.08 -15.62 -8.67
N PRO A 83 7.77 -15.56 -9.82
CA PRO A 83 7.23 -14.91 -11.02
C PRO A 83 5.99 -15.63 -11.57
N ILE A 84 5.96 -16.96 -11.51
CA ILE A 84 4.79 -17.77 -11.96
C ILE A 84 3.57 -17.46 -11.08
N MET A 85 3.75 -17.52 -9.77
CA MET A 85 2.69 -17.24 -8.79
C MET A 85 2.26 -15.77 -8.82
N TYR A 86 3.16 -14.85 -9.18
CA TYR A 86 2.79 -13.47 -9.45
C TYR A 86 1.86 -13.37 -10.65
N GLY A 87 2.23 -13.97 -11.79
CA GLY A 87 1.39 -13.99 -12.99
C GLY A 87 0.03 -14.64 -12.76
N LEU A 88 0.00 -15.76 -12.05
CA LEU A 88 -1.25 -16.41 -11.62
C LEU A 88 -2.06 -15.53 -10.67
N GLY A 89 -1.42 -14.83 -9.74
CA GLY A 89 -2.08 -13.90 -8.83
C GLY A 89 -2.72 -12.72 -9.56
N LEU A 90 -2.03 -12.18 -10.57
CA LEU A 90 -2.55 -11.13 -11.44
C LEU A 90 -3.73 -11.64 -12.28
N PHE A 91 -3.61 -12.84 -12.85
CA PHE A 91 -4.70 -13.46 -13.60
C PHE A 91 -5.93 -13.71 -12.73
N MET A 92 -5.74 -14.18 -11.49
CA MET A 92 -6.81 -14.31 -10.51
C MET A 92 -7.46 -12.97 -10.17
N LEU A 93 -6.69 -11.87 -10.13
CA LEU A 93 -7.25 -10.54 -9.93
C LEU A 93 -8.12 -10.10 -11.12
N VAL A 94 -7.71 -10.42 -12.36
CA VAL A 94 -8.51 -10.19 -13.58
C VAL A 94 -9.81 -11.00 -13.52
N LEU A 95 -9.73 -12.28 -13.16
CA LEU A 95 -10.92 -13.12 -12.99
C LEU A 95 -11.83 -12.59 -11.88
N ALA A 96 -11.29 -12.07 -10.78
CA ALA A 96 -12.08 -11.45 -9.73
C ALA A 96 -12.80 -10.19 -10.23
N ALA A 97 -12.13 -9.35 -11.03
CA ALA A 97 -12.76 -8.19 -11.68
C ALA A 97 -13.91 -8.61 -12.60
N ALA A 98 -13.67 -9.63 -13.43
CA ALA A 98 -14.68 -10.19 -14.32
C ALA A 98 -15.88 -10.77 -13.56
N LEU A 99 -15.64 -11.52 -12.47
CA LEU A 99 -16.72 -12.06 -11.62
C LEU A 99 -17.53 -10.95 -10.95
N ILE A 100 -16.86 -9.91 -10.43
CA ILE A 100 -17.53 -8.76 -9.82
C ILE A 100 -18.48 -8.09 -10.81
N ASN A 101 -18.05 -7.90 -12.06
CA ASN A 101 -18.87 -7.30 -13.11
C ASN A 101 -20.00 -8.22 -13.57
N LEU A 102 -19.72 -9.51 -13.82
CA LEU A 102 -20.75 -10.47 -14.24
C LEU A 102 -21.87 -10.59 -13.21
N MET A 103 -21.52 -10.54 -11.91
CA MET A 103 -22.52 -10.55 -10.84
C MET A 103 -23.32 -9.25 -10.75
N ALA A 104 -22.78 -8.13 -11.27
CA ALA A 104 -23.52 -6.88 -11.35
C ALA A 104 -24.73 -6.98 -12.31
N ASN A 105 -24.72 -7.92 -13.26
CA ASN A 105 -25.75 -8.11 -14.29
C ASN A 105 -26.66 -9.34 -14.06
N GLU A 106 -26.68 -9.92 -12.86
CA GLU A 106 -27.62 -11.00 -12.51
C GLU A 106 -29.07 -10.52 -12.66
N GLY A 107 -29.72 -10.87 -13.79
CA GLY A 107 -31.12 -10.54 -14.03
C GLY A 107 -31.71 -10.94 -15.38
N GLU A 108 -30.94 -11.00 -16.48
CA GLU A 108 -31.58 -10.95 -17.80
C GLU A 108 -31.46 -12.21 -18.68
N ASN A 109 -30.47 -13.09 -18.50
CA ASN A 109 -30.25 -14.20 -19.46
C ASN A 109 -29.61 -15.47 -18.86
N ILE A 110 -30.16 -16.65 -19.21
CA ILE A 110 -29.65 -17.98 -18.79
C ILE A 110 -28.23 -18.22 -19.29
N THR A 111 -27.88 -17.70 -20.47
CA THR A 111 -26.54 -17.79 -21.07
C THR A 111 -25.48 -17.10 -20.23
N VAL A 112 -25.80 -15.95 -19.63
CA VAL A 112 -24.91 -15.19 -18.74
C VAL A 112 -24.65 -15.96 -17.45
N ALA A 113 -25.67 -16.61 -16.89
CA ALA A 113 -25.51 -17.45 -15.69
C ALA A 113 -24.58 -18.66 -15.94
N ILE A 114 -24.67 -19.28 -17.12
CA ILE A 114 -23.76 -20.38 -17.51
C ILE A 114 -22.32 -19.86 -17.63
N PHE A 115 -22.13 -18.70 -18.26
CA PHE A 115 -20.81 -18.08 -18.38
C PHE A 115 -20.21 -17.73 -17.00
N GLN A 116 -20.99 -17.10 -16.12
CA GLN A 116 -20.60 -16.80 -14.74
C GLN A 116 -20.18 -18.05 -13.97
N SER A 117 -20.94 -19.14 -14.08
CA SER A 117 -20.61 -20.42 -13.45
C SER A 117 -19.27 -20.98 -13.94
N LYS A 118 -19.00 -20.90 -15.26
CA LYS A 118 -17.70 -21.32 -15.83
C LYS A 118 -16.54 -20.47 -15.31
N VAL A 119 -16.68 -19.15 -15.26
CA VAL A 119 -15.65 -18.25 -14.73
C VAL A 119 -15.41 -18.52 -13.24
N ALA A 120 -16.48 -18.75 -12.45
CA ALA A 120 -16.38 -19.08 -11.04
C ALA A 120 -15.70 -20.44 -10.82
N ALA A 121 -16.05 -21.45 -11.62
CA ALA A 121 -15.40 -22.76 -11.59
C ALA A 121 -13.91 -22.64 -11.93
N LEU A 122 -13.54 -21.87 -12.96
CA LEU A 122 -12.14 -21.60 -13.31
C LEU A 122 -11.40 -20.93 -12.14
N TYR A 123 -12.01 -19.93 -11.50
CA TYR A 123 -11.44 -19.26 -10.33
C TYR A 123 -11.19 -20.25 -9.19
N LEU A 124 -12.14 -21.15 -8.90
CA LEU A 124 -11.99 -22.19 -7.87
C LEU A 124 -10.92 -23.23 -8.22
N ILE A 125 -10.82 -23.65 -9.49
CA ILE A 125 -9.77 -24.57 -9.94
C ILE A 125 -8.39 -23.94 -9.74
N LEU A 126 -8.22 -22.68 -10.16
CA LEU A 126 -6.97 -21.96 -9.97
C LEU A 126 -6.67 -21.72 -8.49
N TRP A 127 -7.70 -21.51 -7.65
CA TRP A 127 -7.55 -21.39 -6.20
C TRP A 127 -6.90 -22.64 -5.58
N ILE A 128 -7.21 -23.85 -6.08
CA ILE A 128 -6.57 -25.11 -5.64
C ILE A 128 -5.06 -25.09 -5.92
N ILE A 129 -4.60 -24.45 -7.00
CA ILE A 129 -3.16 -24.33 -7.31
C ILE A 129 -2.41 -23.58 -6.20
N PHE A 130 -3.01 -22.55 -5.60
CA PHE A 130 -2.40 -21.82 -4.47
C PHE A 130 -2.35 -22.68 -3.20
N LEU A 131 -3.36 -23.53 -2.99
CA LEU A 131 -3.35 -24.49 -1.89
C LEU A 131 -2.22 -25.53 -2.07
N LEU A 132 -2.06 -26.04 -3.30
CA LEU A 132 -0.96 -26.95 -3.64
C LEU A 132 0.41 -26.27 -3.50
N GLU A 133 0.57 -25.03 -3.95
CA GLU A 133 1.82 -24.26 -3.79
C GLU A 133 2.19 -24.09 -2.31
N PHE A 134 1.21 -23.80 -1.46
CA PHE A 134 1.44 -23.66 -0.03
C PHE A 134 1.89 -24.98 0.61
N VAL A 135 1.26 -26.10 0.24
CA VAL A 135 1.66 -27.44 0.72
C VAL A 135 3.07 -27.80 0.22
N LEU A 136 3.37 -27.57 -1.07
CA LEU A 136 4.70 -27.79 -1.64
C LEU A 136 5.76 -26.97 -0.92
N MET A 137 5.48 -25.69 -0.64
CA MET A 137 6.38 -24.83 0.14
C MET A 137 6.66 -25.42 1.54
N LEU A 138 5.66 -25.94 2.24
CA LEU A 138 5.85 -26.59 3.54
C LEU A 138 6.71 -27.86 3.45
N ILE A 139 6.54 -28.66 2.40
CA ILE A 139 7.35 -29.86 2.14
C ILE A 139 8.81 -29.45 1.87
N VAL A 140 9.03 -28.46 1.01
CA VAL A 140 10.38 -27.94 0.68
C VAL A 140 11.05 -27.34 1.91
N LYS A 141 10.32 -26.58 2.73
CA LYS A 141 10.79 -26.07 4.03
C LYS A 141 11.25 -27.21 4.95
N LYS A 142 10.46 -28.28 5.07
CA LYS A 142 10.81 -29.44 5.93
C LYS A 142 12.09 -30.12 5.43
N ARG A 143 12.27 -30.21 4.10
CA ARG A 143 13.47 -30.79 3.49
C ARG A 143 14.71 -29.90 3.63
N SER A 144 14.57 -28.58 3.57
CA SER A 144 15.69 -27.65 3.67
C SER A 144 16.16 -27.39 5.11
N LYS A 145 15.40 -27.82 6.13
CA LYS A 145 15.67 -27.58 7.56
C LYS A 145 15.91 -26.11 7.93
N VAL A 146 15.37 -25.18 7.15
CA VAL A 146 15.52 -23.73 7.40
C VAL A 146 14.43 -23.23 8.34
N SER A 147 14.81 -22.45 9.35
CA SER A 147 13.86 -21.73 10.21
C SER A 147 13.25 -20.55 9.45
N ILE A 148 11.92 -20.51 9.39
CA ILE A 148 11.16 -19.41 8.77
C ILE A 148 10.32 -18.75 9.86
N SER A 149 10.33 -17.42 9.90
CA SER A 149 9.49 -16.63 10.79
C SER A 149 8.00 -16.94 10.60
N LYS A 150 7.26 -17.00 11.72
CA LYS A 150 5.79 -17.19 11.72
C LYS A 150 5.06 -16.09 10.96
N THR A 151 5.54 -14.86 11.01
CA THR A 151 4.91 -13.72 10.31
C THR A 151 4.98 -13.86 8.80
N LEU A 152 6.07 -14.45 8.29
CA LEU A 152 6.28 -14.68 6.87
C LEU A 152 5.41 -15.84 6.36
N LEU A 153 5.28 -16.91 7.16
CA LEU A 153 4.35 -18.01 6.89
C LEU A 153 2.90 -17.54 6.89
N LEU A 154 2.52 -16.69 7.85
CA LEU A 154 1.18 -16.10 7.88
C LEU A 154 0.92 -15.24 6.63
N GLY A 155 1.93 -14.48 6.18
CA GLY A 155 1.86 -13.73 4.93
C GLY A 155 1.62 -14.63 3.69
N ARG A 156 2.13 -15.86 3.69
CA ARG A 156 1.84 -16.85 2.64
C ARG A 156 0.46 -17.48 2.80
N ALA A 157 0.04 -17.78 4.03
CA ALA A 157 -1.28 -18.32 4.31
C ALA A 157 -2.40 -17.35 3.92
N GLN A 158 -2.17 -16.04 3.97
CA GLN A 158 -3.12 -15.03 3.48
C GLN A 158 -3.48 -15.21 1.98
N ALA A 159 -2.56 -15.74 1.17
CA ALA A 159 -2.84 -16.05 -0.23
C ALA A 159 -3.84 -17.21 -0.41
N LEU A 160 -4.03 -18.05 0.62
CA LEU A 160 -5.09 -19.07 0.58
C LEU A 160 -6.47 -18.43 0.68
N LEU A 161 -6.63 -17.41 1.51
CA LEU A 161 -7.91 -16.70 1.61
C LEU A 161 -8.16 -15.82 0.37
N PHE A 162 -7.12 -15.14 -0.10
CA PHE A 162 -7.22 -14.25 -1.25
C PHE A 162 -5.96 -14.38 -2.14
N PRO A 163 -5.99 -15.22 -3.19
CA PRO A 163 -4.84 -15.52 -4.03
C PRO A 163 -4.10 -14.32 -4.62
N PRO A 164 -4.77 -13.23 -5.04
CA PRO A 164 -4.07 -12.06 -5.59
C PRO A 164 -3.06 -11.41 -4.63
N VAL A 165 -3.21 -11.58 -3.30
CA VAL A 165 -2.22 -11.08 -2.31
C VAL A 165 -0.85 -11.76 -2.47
N ARG A 166 -0.77 -12.94 -3.11
CA ARG A 166 0.49 -13.63 -3.41
C ARG A 166 1.45 -12.81 -4.27
N MET A 167 0.94 -11.86 -5.05
CA MET A 167 1.75 -10.90 -5.83
C MET A 167 2.69 -10.08 -4.95
N GLY A 168 2.27 -9.80 -3.71
CA GLY A 168 3.01 -9.00 -2.72
C GLY A 168 3.88 -9.82 -1.77
N ALA A 169 4.14 -11.10 -2.07
CA ALA A 169 4.84 -11.98 -1.15
C ALA A 169 6.34 -11.64 -1.08
N ARG A 170 6.88 -11.66 0.14
CA ARG A 170 8.30 -11.46 0.42
C ARG A 170 9.08 -12.75 0.21
N ASN A 171 10.35 -12.63 -0.13
CA ASN A 171 11.26 -13.79 -0.16
C ASN A 171 11.34 -14.43 1.23
N LEU A 172 11.33 -15.77 1.28
CA LEU A 172 11.28 -16.52 2.54
C LEU A 172 12.60 -16.51 3.34
N LEU A 173 13.73 -16.32 2.65
CA LEU A 173 15.08 -16.34 3.24
C LEU A 173 15.62 -14.93 3.46
N ALA A 174 15.30 -14.00 2.56
CA ALA A 174 15.69 -12.61 2.63
C ALA A 174 14.43 -11.72 2.67
N PRO A 175 13.80 -11.49 3.85
CA PRO A 175 12.51 -10.82 3.97
C PRO A 175 12.47 -9.39 3.41
N ASP A 176 13.62 -8.76 3.20
CA ASP A 176 13.76 -7.44 2.61
C ASP A 176 13.76 -7.43 1.08
N LEU A 177 13.82 -8.61 0.45
CA LEU A 177 13.64 -8.76 -0.98
C LEU A 177 12.18 -9.06 -1.32
N GLN A 178 11.67 -8.33 -2.30
CA GLN A 178 10.36 -8.54 -2.88
C GLN A 178 10.47 -8.56 -4.40
N TRP A 179 9.73 -9.46 -5.03
CA TRP A 179 9.65 -9.50 -6.49
C TRP A 179 8.62 -8.48 -6.98
N ILE A 180 9.04 -7.59 -7.86
CA ILE A 180 8.20 -6.58 -8.51
C ILE A 180 8.22 -6.86 -10.02
N PRO A 181 7.08 -6.78 -10.71
CA PRO A 181 7.04 -7.00 -12.15
C PRO A 181 8.00 -6.04 -12.86
N PHE A 182 8.67 -6.53 -13.91
CA PHE A 182 9.66 -5.81 -14.71
C PHE A 182 10.97 -5.40 -14.00
N LEU A 183 10.96 -5.21 -12.68
CA LEU A 183 12.14 -4.87 -11.88
C LEU A 183 12.83 -6.10 -11.26
N GLY A 184 12.11 -7.22 -11.16
CA GLY A 184 12.59 -8.45 -10.55
C GLY A 184 12.71 -8.33 -9.03
N TRP A 185 13.64 -9.08 -8.44
CA TRP A 185 13.93 -9.01 -7.01
C TRP A 185 14.48 -7.64 -6.64
N SER A 186 13.77 -6.94 -5.78
CA SER A 186 14.05 -5.56 -5.42
C SER A 186 14.06 -5.40 -3.90
N TYR A 187 14.91 -4.51 -3.40
CA TYR A 187 15.01 -4.25 -1.97
C TYR A 187 13.85 -3.37 -1.48
N ARG A 188 13.32 -3.72 -0.32
CA ARG A 188 12.15 -3.08 0.29
C ARG A 188 12.59 -1.98 1.26
N ASN A 189 12.78 -0.78 0.71
CA ASN A 189 13.07 0.42 1.48
C ASN A 189 12.10 1.56 1.13
N GLU A 190 12.27 2.69 1.83
CA GLU A 190 11.45 3.88 1.60
C GLU A 190 11.68 4.46 0.20
N GLY A 191 12.90 4.34 -0.33
CA GLY A 191 13.26 4.73 -1.70
C GLY A 191 12.39 4.04 -2.75
N MET A 192 12.30 2.71 -2.69
CA MET A 192 11.48 1.91 -3.61
C MET A 192 9.99 2.26 -3.50
N LEU A 193 9.48 2.43 -2.27
CA LEU A 193 8.09 2.83 -2.07
C LEU A 193 7.81 4.22 -2.67
N LYS A 194 8.73 5.18 -2.49
CA LYS A 194 8.61 6.52 -3.07
C LYS A 194 8.65 6.47 -4.60
N PHE A 195 9.57 5.70 -5.17
CA PHE A 195 9.69 5.52 -6.62
C PHE A 195 8.42 4.95 -7.24
N LEU A 196 7.83 3.91 -6.63
CA LEU A 196 6.58 3.34 -7.09
C LEU A 196 5.44 4.36 -6.96
N LYS A 197 5.32 5.05 -5.83
CA LYS A 197 4.30 6.09 -5.63
C LYS A 197 4.37 7.17 -6.70
N GLU A 198 5.57 7.65 -7.03
CA GLU A 198 5.75 8.65 -8.07
C GLU A 198 5.33 8.12 -9.44
N LYS A 199 5.76 6.90 -9.81
CA LYS A 199 5.39 6.27 -11.09
C LYS A 199 3.90 6.00 -11.24
N PHE A 200 3.23 5.54 -10.18
CA PHE A 200 1.82 5.21 -10.23
C PHE A 200 0.91 6.43 -10.01
N SER A 201 1.39 7.51 -9.38
CA SER A 201 0.55 8.69 -9.07
C SER A 201 -0.20 9.28 -10.27
N ILE A 202 0.46 9.43 -11.43
CA ILE A 202 -0.14 10.02 -12.63
C ILE A 202 -1.10 9.05 -13.31
N PRO A 203 -0.69 7.81 -13.69
CA PRO A 203 -1.61 6.81 -14.25
C PRO A 203 -2.88 6.66 -13.41
N MET A 204 -2.72 6.68 -12.09
CA MET A 204 -3.83 6.45 -11.19
C MET A 204 -4.83 7.61 -11.13
N VAL A 205 -4.36 8.85 -11.24
CA VAL A 205 -5.22 10.02 -11.37
C VAL A 205 -5.98 9.98 -12.69
N VAL A 206 -5.33 9.57 -13.79
CA VAL A 206 -6.00 9.42 -15.10
C VAL A 206 -7.10 8.36 -15.03
N ILE A 207 -6.81 7.18 -14.46
CA ILE A 207 -7.80 6.11 -14.28
C ILE A 207 -8.94 6.55 -13.37
N ALA A 208 -8.63 7.26 -12.28
CA ALA A 208 -9.65 7.83 -11.41
C ALA A 208 -10.51 8.88 -12.14
N LEU A 209 -9.92 9.69 -13.02
CA LEU A 209 -10.64 10.68 -13.82
C LEU A 209 -11.56 10.01 -14.86
N LEU A 210 -11.16 8.87 -15.43
CA LEU A 210 -11.97 8.09 -16.37
C LEU A 210 -13.30 7.60 -15.78
N ILE A 211 -13.44 7.55 -14.45
CA ILE A 211 -14.74 7.25 -13.83
C ILE A 211 -15.78 8.32 -14.20
N LEU A 212 -15.38 9.59 -14.35
CA LEU A 212 -16.29 10.70 -14.59
C LEU A 212 -17.04 10.57 -15.91
N PRO A 213 -16.37 10.44 -17.08
CA PRO A 213 -17.06 10.27 -18.34
C PRO A 213 -17.87 8.98 -18.38
N VAL A 214 -17.37 7.88 -17.79
CA VAL A 214 -18.12 6.60 -17.71
C VAL A 214 -19.46 6.81 -17.01
N LEU A 215 -19.48 7.52 -15.88
CA LEU A 215 -20.72 7.79 -15.15
C LEU A 215 -21.64 8.78 -15.84
N ILE A 216 -21.08 9.77 -16.53
CA ILE A 216 -21.87 10.73 -17.31
C ILE A 216 -22.57 10.02 -18.48
N ILE A 217 -21.85 9.14 -19.18
CA ILE A 217 -22.40 8.33 -20.27
C ILE A 217 -23.51 7.41 -19.73
N GLU A 218 -23.23 6.69 -18.65
CA GLU A 218 -24.20 5.77 -18.02
C GLU A 218 -25.49 6.49 -17.57
N TRP A 219 -25.39 7.73 -17.07
CA TRP A 219 -26.55 8.42 -16.50
C TRP A 219 -27.35 9.28 -17.49
N LYS A 220 -26.69 9.95 -18.45
CA LYS A 220 -27.33 10.95 -19.32
C LYS A 220 -27.37 10.57 -20.79
N PHE A 221 -26.35 9.87 -21.28
CA PHE A 221 -26.13 9.71 -22.72
C PHE A 221 -26.18 8.24 -23.15
N TYR A 222 -26.78 7.37 -22.34
CA TYR A 222 -26.78 5.93 -22.60
C TYR A 222 -27.36 5.62 -23.98
N GLU A 223 -28.58 6.06 -24.28
CA GLU A 223 -29.26 5.79 -25.56
C GLU A 223 -28.55 6.45 -26.76
N GLU A 224 -28.06 7.68 -26.59
CA GLU A 224 -27.39 8.43 -27.67
C GLU A 224 -26.06 7.78 -28.07
N VAL A 225 -25.30 7.31 -27.08
CA VAL A 225 -24.00 6.67 -27.28
C VAL A 225 -24.15 5.23 -27.76
N GLU A 226 -25.15 4.50 -27.28
CA GLU A 226 -25.47 3.14 -27.75
C GLU A 226 -25.84 3.15 -29.24
N ASN A 227 -26.70 4.09 -29.65
CA ASN A 227 -27.08 4.26 -31.05
C ASN A 227 -25.90 4.67 -31.94
N TYR A 228 -24.95 5.46 -31.42
CA TYR A 228 -23.75 5.86 -32.15
C TYR A 228 -22.73 4.73 -32.31
N LEU A 229 -22.48 3.95 -31.25
CA LEU A 229 -21.47 2.88 -31.24
C LEU A 229 -21.96 1.58 -31.89
N GLN A 230 -23.27 1.41 -32.12
CA GLN A 230 -23.87 0.20 -32.69
C GLN A 230 -23.43 -1.09 -31.98
N THR A 231 -23.05 -0.98 -30.69
CA THR A 231 -22.49 -2.05 -29.87
C THR A 231 -23.19 -2.01 -28.53
N ASP A 232 -23.27 -3.15 -27.85
CA ASP A 232 -23.78 -3.24 -26.48
C ASP A 232 -22.97 -2.33 -25.53
N LEU A 233 -23.52 -1.15 -25.25
CA LEU A 233 -22.88 -0.13 -24.43
C LEU A 233 -22.74 -0.61 -22.98
N SER A 234 -23.68 -1.44 -22.50
CA SER A 234 -23.62 -2.04 -21.17
C SER A 234 -22.33 -2.84 -21.01
N PHE A 235 -22.02 -3.71 -21.98
CA PHE A 235 -20.79 -4.51 -21.96
C PHE A 235 -19.51 -3.66 -21.91
N VAL A 236 -19.45 -2.56 -22.68
CA VAL A 236 -18.28 -1.68 -22.73
C VAL A 236 -18.10 -0.91 -21.42
N LEU A 237 -19.20 -0.39 -20.86
CA LEU A 237 -19.18 0.31 -19.58
C LEU A 237 -18.77 -0.64 -18.45
N ASP A 238 -19.29 -1.86 -18.42
CA ASP A 238 -18.91 -2.86 -17.43
C ASP A 238 -17.43 -3.23 -17.53
N LEU A 239 -16.94 -3.50 -18.75
CA LEU A 239 -15.52 -3.80 -18.96
C LEU A 239 -14.63 -2.66 -18.46
N THR A 240 -15.03 -1.41 -18.74
CA THR A 240 -14.31 -0.21 -18.29
C THR A 240 -14.34 -0.08 -16.77
N GLN A 241 -15.49 -0.27 -16.13
CA GLN A 241 -15.62 -0.26 -14.68
C GLN A 241 -14.79 -1.37 -14.00
N GLY A 242 -14.73 -2.55 -14.62
CA GLY A 242 -13.89 -3.67 -14.19
C GLY A 242 -12.41 -3.37 -14.31
N PHE A 243 -12.01 -2.75 -15.41
CA PHE A 243 -10.64 -2.30 -15.64
C PHE A 243 -10.21 -1.24 -14.62
N ILE A 244 -11.06 -0.25 -14.35
CA ILE A 244 -10.82 0.77 -13.31
C ILE A 244 -10.64 0.07 -11.95
N TRP A 245 -11.54 -0.82 -11.57
CA TRP A 245 -11.42 -1.55 -10.30
C TRP A 245 -10.14 -2.39 -10.24
N LEU A 246 -9.78 -3.09 -11.32
CA LEU A 246 -8.56 -3.88 -11.41
C LEU A 246 -7.32 -3.03 -11.20
N ALA A 247 -7.26 -1.85 -11.84
CA ALA A 247 -6.14 -0.93 -11.65
C ALA A 247 -6.03 -0.46 -10.19
N PHE A 248 -7.15 -0.08 -9.56
CA PHE A 248 -7.22 0.27 -8.13
C PHE A 248 -6.75 -0.88 -7.24
N ALA A 249 -7.27 -2.08 -7.43
CA ALA A 249 -6.90 -3.24 -6.65
C ALA A 249 -5.42 -3.61 -6.83
N PHE A 250 -4.93 -3.58 -8.06
CA PHE A 250 -3.54 -3.88 -8.39
C PHE A 250 -2.56 -2.91 -7.73
N GLU A 251 -2.75 -1.59 -7.92
CA GLU A 251 -1.90 -0.57 -7.30
C GLU A 251 -1.90 -0.74 -5.78
N PHE A 252 -3.07 -0.88 -5.17
CA PHE A 252 -3.20 -0.96 -3.73
C PHE A 252 -2.49 -2.19 -3.16
N ILE A 253 -2.67 -3.37 -3.77
CA ILE A 253 -1.97 -4.60 -3.36
C ILE A 253 -0.46 -4.40 -3.47
N LEU A 254 0.02 -3.81 -4.58
CA LEU A 254 1.43 -3.56 -4.81
C LEU A 254 2.01 -2.59 -3.78
N MET A 255 1.35 -1.46 -3.50
CA MET A 255 1.85 -0.48 -2.54
C MET A 255 1.82 -0.97 -1.09
N VAL A 256 0.74 -1.67 -0.69
CA VAL A 256 0.65 -2.29 0.65
C VAL A 256 1.73 -3.36 0.84
N SER A 257 2.07 -4.09 -0.23
CA SER A 257 3.08 -5.15 -0.14
C SER A 257 4.50 -4.61 0.08
N VAL A 258 4.85 -3.51 -0.61
CA VAL A 258 6.16 -2.84 -0.50
C VAL A 258 6.28 -2.04 0.78
N SER A 259 5.16 -1.50 1.31
CA SER A 259 5.19 -0.76 2.57
C SER A 259 5.73 -1.62 3.72
N ARG A 260 6.63 -1.06 4.53
CA ARG A 260 7.10 -1.70 5.77
C ARG A 260 5.95 -1.81 6.77
N GLU A 261 5.22 -0.71 6.94
CA GLU A 261 4.07 -0.58 7.81
C GLU A 261 2.77 -0.69 7.00
N LYS A 262 2.25 -1.92 6.89
CA LYS A 262 1.04 -2.20 6.11
C LYS A 262 -0.19 -1.47 6.66
N ILE A 263 -0.32 -1.44 7.99
CA ILE A 263 -1.48 -0.86 8.68
C ILE A 263 -1.50 0.66 8.50
N GLU A 264 -0.36 1.32 8.72
CA GLU A 264 -0.23 2.77 8.51
C GLU A 264 -0.56 3.15 7.06
N TYR A 265 -0.08 2.35 6.09
CA TYR A 265 -0.40 2.56 4.68
C TYR A 265 -1.91 2.44 4.40
N ILE A 266 -2.56 1.42 4.95
CA ILE A 266 -4.01 1.19 4.79
C ILE A 266 -4.81 2.34 5.41
N GLN A 267 -4.44 2.80 6.60
CA GLN A 267 -5.10 3.92 7.27
C GLN A 267 -4.98 5.22 6.45
N LYS A 268 -3.81 5.45 5.85
CA LYS A 268 -3.58 6.62 5.00
C LYS A 268 -4.37 6.57 3.70
N ASN A 269 -4.56 5.38 3.12
CA ASN A 269 -5.24 5.18 1.84
C ASN A 269 -6.56 4.40 2.02
N TRP A 270 -7.32 4.75 3.05
CA TRP A 270 -8.55 4.03 3.41
C TRP A 270 -9.63 4.13 2.32
N ILE A 271 -9.64 5.21 1.52
CA ILE A 271 -10.59 5.38 0.40
C ILE A 271 -10.32 4.32 -0.67
N ASP A 272 -9.05 4.09 -1.04
CA ASP A 272 -8.68 3.09 -2.03
C ASP A 272 -9.07 1.69 -1.55
N LEU A 273 -8.85 1.39 -0.27
CA LEU A 273 -9.33 0.13 0.33
C LEU A 273 -10.85 -0.01 0.19
N LEU A 274 -11.59 1.05 0.49
CA LEU A 274 -13.05 1.02 0.46
C LEU A 274 -13.57 0.81 -0.97
N ILE A 275 -12.99 1.50 -1.96
CA ILE A 275 -13.27 1.30 -3.39
C ILE A 275 -13.09 -0.18 -3.79
N ILE A 276 -12.01 -0.81 -3.32
CA ILE A 276 -11.69 -2.21 -3.65
C ILE A 276 -12.63 -3.19 -2.92
N LEU A 277 -12.98 -2.91 -1.66
CA LEU A 277 -13.79 -3.81 -0.82
C LEU A 277 -15.30 -3.71 -1.08
N LEU A 278 -15.80 -2.57 -1.54
CA LEU A 278 -17.23 -2.34 -1.69
C LEU A 278 -17.94 -3.39 -2.57
N PRO A 279 -17.39 -3.83 -3.72
CA PRO A 279 -18.01 -4.89 -4.51
C PRO A 279 -18.20 -6.20 -3.75
N PHE A 280 -17.26 -6.56 -2.87
CA PHE A 280 -17.36 -7.77 -2.04
C PHE A 280 -18.44 -7.63 -0.95
N ILE A 281 -18.61 -6.43 -0.39
CA ILE A 281 -19.66 -6.17 0.62
C ILE A 281 -21.05 -6.31 -0.03
N ALA A 282 -21.21 -5.78 -1.26
CA ALA A 282 -22.44 -5.95 -2.03
C ALA A 282 -22.73 -7.45 -2.27
N PHE A 283 -21.69 -8.23 -2.61
CA PHE A 283 -21.80 -9.66 -2.88
C PHE A 283 -22.21 -10.51 -1.66
N VAL A 284 -21.51 -10.36 -0.52
CA VAL A 284 -21.80 -11.13 0.71
C VAL A 284 -23.26 -10.93 1.15
N ARG A 285 -23.81 -9.76 0.87
CA ARG A 285 -25.21 -9.45 1.18
C ARG A 285 -26.18 -10.19 0.25
N THR A 286 -25.93 -10.21 -1.06
CA THR A 286 -26.78 -10.94 -2.03
C THR A 286 -26.87 -12.42 -1.67
N MET A 287 -25.74 -13.06 -1.31
CA MET A 287 -25.75 -14.46 -0.86
C MET A 287 -26.58 -14.71 0.42
N ARG A 288 -26.58 -13.77 1.38
CA ARG A 288 -27.39 -13.90 2.61
C ARG A 288 -28.88 -13.75 2.34
N ILE A 289 -29.26 -12.87 1.40
CA ILE A 289 -30.68 -12.66 1.04
C ILE A 289 -31.27 -13.92 0.39
N ILE A 290 -30.49 -14.65 -0.41
CA ILE A 290 -30.91 -15.93 -1.02
C ILE A 290 -31.28 -16.98 0.04
N LYS A 291 -30.59 -17.03 1.19
CA LYS A 291 -30.91 -17.97 2.29
C LYS A 291 -32.13 -17.55 3.13
N VAL A 292 -32.47 -16.26 3.15
CA VAL A 292 -33.56 -15.70 3.98
C VAL A 292 -34.83 -15.44 3.17
N ALA A 293 -34.76 -15.50 1.83
CA ALA A 293 -35.87 -15.26 0.91
C ALA A 293 -36.92 -16.40 0.82
N ARG A 294 -37.13 -17.17 1.90
CA ARG A 294 -38.36 -17.98 2.06
C ARG A 294 -39.51 -17.23 2.72
N LEU A 295 -39.33 -16.00 3.23
CA LEU A 295 -40.43 -15.18 3.77
C LEU A 295 -40.38 -13.70 3.31
N SER A 296 -41.20 -13.39 2.31
CA SER A 296 -41.99 -12.16 2.12
C SER A 296 -41.35 -10.75 2.13
N GLN A 297 -40.05 -10.53 1.93
CA GLN A 297 -39.49 -9.15 1.79
C GLN A 297 -38.57 -8.92 0.58
N LEU A 298 -39.01 -9.38 -0.59
CA LEU A 298 -38.29 -9.20 -1.87
C LEU A 298 -38.15 -7.74 -2.36
N ALA A 299 -38.90 -6.78 -1.81
CA ALA A 299 -38.88 -5.39 -2.29
C ALA A 299 -37.75 -4.50 -1.71
N ARG A 300 -37.11 -4.89 -0.58
CA ARG A 300 -36.10 -4.05 0.10
C ARG A 300 -34.66 -4.29 -0.35
N GLY A 301 -34.36 -5.44 -0.96
CA GLY A 301 -33.01 -5.79 -1.43
C GLY A 301 -32.55 -4.96 -2.63
N TYR A 302 -33.45 -4.73 -3.61
CA TYR A 302 -33.14 -4.02 -4.86
C TYR A 302 -32.81 -2.53 -4.65
N LYS A 303 -33.55 -1.83 -3.77
CA LYS A 303 -33.29 -0.40 -3.48
C LYS A 303 -31.91 -0.17 -2.87
N LEU A 304 -31.43 -1.11 -2.05
CA LEU A 304 -30.11 -0.99 -1.43
C LEU A 304 -28.95 -1.32 -2.38
N ARG A 305 -29.15 -2.19 -3.37
CA ARG A 305 -28.17 -2.45 -4.43
C ARG A 305 -27.90 -1.17 -5.24
N GLY A 306 -28.95 -0.47 -5.65
CA GLY A 306 -28.83 0.83 -6.32
C GLY A 306 -28.15 1.90 -5.45
N LEU A 307 -28.41 1.91 -4.14
CA LEU A 307 -27.70 2.80 -3.20
C LEU A 307 -26.22 2.44 -3.07
N LEU A 308 -25.85 1.16 -3.07
CA LEU A 308 -24.46 0.72 -3.00
C LEU A 308 -23.69 1.04 -4.29
N MET A 309 -24.30 0.89 -5.47
CA MET A 309 -23.69 1.34 -6.72
C MET A 309 -23.48 2.86 -6.71
N LYS A 310 -24.48 3.64 -6.29
CA LYS A 310 -24.33 5.09 -6.13
C LYS A 310 -23.27 5.47 -5.09
N ALA A 311 -23.18 4.74 -3.98
CA ALA A 311 -22.13 4.94 -2.98
C ALA A 311 -20.74 4.62 -3.54
N ARG A 312 -20.60 3.52 -4.28
CA ARG A 312 -19.36 3.14 -4.99
C ARG A 312 -18.90 4.26 -5.91
N GLN A 313 -19.82 4.81 -6.69
CA GLN A 313 -19.56 5.94 -7.57
C GLN A 313 -19.08 7.15 -6.76
N GLY A 314 -19.80 7.55 -5.70
CA GLY A 314 -19.39 8.64 -4.81
C GLY A 314 -18.02 8.45 -4.15
N LEU A 315 -17.62 7.22 -3.86
CA LEU A 315 -16.31 6.89 -3.32
C LEU A 315 -15.20 7.00 -4.35
N PHE A 316 -15.45 6.62 -5.61
CA PHE A 316 -14.51 6.90 -6.70
C PHE A 316 -14.29 8.41 -6.87
N PHE A 317 -15.36 9.22 -6.79
CA PHE A 317 -15.24 10.69 -6.77
C PHE A 317 -14.38 11.18 -5.60
N ALA A 318 -14.65 10.71 -4.39
CA ALA A 318 -13.87 11.08 -3.21
C ALA A 318 -12.38 10.70 -3.35
N GLY A 319 -12.09 9.52 -3.91
CA GLY A 319 -10.73 9.06 -4.18
C GLY A 319 -10.02 9.94 -5.21
N PHE A 320 -10.71 10.34 -6.28
CA PHE A 320 -10.22 11.31 -7.26
C PHE A 320 -9.88 12.65 -6.60
N PHE A 321 -10.80 13.24 -5.84
CA PHE A 321 -10.57 14.52 -5.15
C PHE A 321 -9.42 14.44 -4.15
N TYR A 322 -9.34 13.36 -3.37
CA TYR A 322 -8.23 13.15 -2.44
C TYR A 322 -6.89 13.14 -3.18
N ARG A 323 -6.83 12.43 -4.31
CA ARG A 323 -5.61 12.31 -5.11
C ARG A 323 -5.18 13.62 -5.75
N ILE A 324 -6.13 14.39 -6.28
CA ILE A 324 -5.86 15.72 -6.83
C ILE A 324 -5.38 16.68 -5.75
N LEU A 325 -5.95 16.61 -4.54
CA LEU A 325 -5.50 17.42 -3.39
C LEU A 325 -4.11 17.00 -2.90
N THR A 326 -3.72 15.74 -3.07
CA THR A 326 -2.35 15.29 -2.81
C THR A 326 -1.33 15.64 -3.90
N LEU A 327 -1.72 16.24 -5.04
CA LEU A 327 -0.74 16.69 -6.03
C LEU A 327 0.10 17.87 -5.47
N LYS A 328 1.39 17.88 -5.87
CA LYS A 328 2.55 18.59 -5.27
C LYS A 328 2.34 20.02 -4.75
N ASN A 329 1.36 20.78 -5.25
CA ASN A 329 1.25 22.22 -4.98
C ASN A 329 0.57 22.58 -3.64
N TYR A 330 -0.38 21.78 -3.13
CA TYR A 330 -0.97 22.03 -1.80
C TYR A 330 -0.08 21.50 -0.65
N GLN A 331 0.80 20.56 -0.97
CA GLN A 331 1.62 19.86 0.00
C GLN A 331 2.71 20.72 0.62
N MET A 332 3.27 21.72 -0.08
CA MET A 332 4.37 22.52 0.47
C MET A 332 3.99 23.21 1.79
N LYS A 333 2.80 23.82 1.83
CA LYS A 333 2.28 24.48 3.05
C LYS A 333 1.99 23.47 4.15
N THR A 334 1.41 22.32 3.80
CA THR A 334 1.11 21.25 4.77
C THR A 334 2.37 20.58 5.30
N LEU A 335 3.38 20.34 4.46
CA LEU A 335 4.68 19.80 4.87
C LEU A 335 5.41 20.78 5.76
N LYS A 336 5.42 22.08 5.42
CA LYS A 336 5.95 23.12 6.30
C LYS A 336 5.24 23.10 7.65
N LYS A 337 3.90 23.07 7.66
CA LYS A 337 3.11 22.99 8.90
C LYS A 337 3.43 21.73 9.72
N LYS A 338 3.60 20.57 9.07
CA LYS A 338 3.99 19.32 9.73
C LYS A 338 5.41 19.40 10.28
N LEU A 339 6.35 19.98 9.54
CA LEU A 339 7.71 20.19 9.99
C LEU A 339 7.75 21.11 11.21
N ASP A 340 7.01 22.22 11.17
CA ASP A 340 6.89 23.15 12.30
C ASP A 340 6.24 22.47 13.52
N LYS A 341 5.24 21.59 13.31
CA LYS A 341 4.61 20.81 14.38
C LYS A 341 5.59 19.81 14.99
N ASN A 342 6.29 19.04 14.17
CA ASN A 342 7.28 18.06 14.64
C ASN A 342 8.45 18.74 15.37
N LEU A 343 8.87 19.93 14.92
CA LEU A 343 9.88 20.73 15.62
C LEU A 343 9.38 21.14 17.02
N LYS A 344 8.12 21.55 17.15
CA LYS A 344 7.52 21.86 18.46
C LYS A 344 7.37 20.61 19.34
N GLU A 345 6.95 19.49 18.77
CA GLU A 345 6.84 18.22 19.52
C GLU A 345 8.21 17.76 20.01
N ARG A 346 9.25 17.90 19.17
CA ARG A 346 10.64 17.65 19.58
C ARG A 346 11.07 18.57 20.72
N GLU A 347 10.75 19.87 20.63
CA GLU A 347 11.07 20.84 21.70
C GLU A 347 10.46 20.45 23.04
N VAL A 348 9.19 20.03 23.05
CA VAL A 348 8.51 19.55 24.27
C VAL A 348 9.20 18.30 24.83
N LEU A 349 9.56 17.34 23.97
CA LEU A 349 10.27 16.14 24.40
C LEU A 349 11.66 16.44 24.97
N GLU A 350 12.40 17.38 24.37
CA GLU A 350 13.70 17.84 24.90
C GLU A 350 13.53 18.49 26.29
N GLU A 351 12.48 19.28 26.51
CA GLU A 351 12.16 19.84 27.82
C GLU A 351 11.79 18.77 28.86
N GLU A 352 10.98 17.77 28.48
CA GLU A 352 10.64 16.64 29.35
C GLU A 352 11.88 15.82 29.73
N LEU A 353 12.79 15.59 28.78
CA LEU A 353 14.07 14.91 29.02
C LEU A 353 14.93 15.68 30.02
N ILE A 354 15.04 17.00 29.87
CA ILE A 354 15.76 17.87 30.81
C ILE A 354 15.17 17.80 32.21
N GLN A 355 13.85 17.88 32.33
CA GLN A 355 13.17 17.80 33.63
C GLN A 355 13.42 16.44 34.30
N LEU A 356 13.27 15.36 33.55
CA LEU A 356 13.51 14.00 34.05
C LEU A 356 14.97 13.81 34.47
N TYR A 357 15.92 14.32 33.70
CA TYR A 357 17.34 14.30 34.05
C TYR A 357 17.62 15.08 35.36
N ARG A 358 17.05 16.28 35.53
CA ARG A 358 17.18 17.05 36.77
C ARG A 358 16.62 16.31 37.98
N ILE A 359 15.48 15.62 37.82
CA ILE A 359 14.87 14.80 38.89
C ILE A 359 15.79 13.65 39.27
N ILE A 360 16.31 12.91 38.29
CA ILE A 360 17.24 11.80 38.53
C ILE A 360 18.48 12.32 39.26
N ASN A 361 19.11 13.38 38.76
CA ASN A 361 20.37 13.86 39.32
C ASN A 361 20.20 14.44 40.74
N LYS A 362 19.08 15.12 41.01
CA LYS A 362 18.75 15.59 42.36
C LYS A 362 18.58 14.44 43.35
N LYS A 363 18.00 13.31 42.92
CA LYS A 363 17.77 12.13 43.74
C LYS A 363 19.04 11.28 43.98
N THR A 364 20.09 11.49 43.19
CA THR A 364 21.41 10.84 43.36
C THR A 364 22.32 11.64 44.31
N LEU A 365 21.97 12.90 44.61
CA LEU A 365 22.72 13.82 45.48
C LEU A 365 22.17 13.88 46.92
N GLU A 366 20.97 13.34 47.16
CA GLU A 366 20.40 13.06 48.48
C GLU A 366 20.71 11.61 48.88
#